data_AF-A0A8K0UHJ1-F1
#
_entry.id   AF-A0A8K0UHJ1-F1
#
_cell.length_a   1.000
_cell.length_b   1.000
_cell.length_c   1.000
_cell.angle_alpha   90.00
_cell.angle_beta   90.00
_cell.angle_gamma   90.00
#
_symmetry.space_group_name_H-M   'P 1'
#
loop_
_entity.id
_entity.type
_entity.pdbx_description
1 polymer ?
#
loop_
_entity_poly.entity_id
_entity_poly.type
_entity_poly.pdbx_seq_one_letter_code
_entity_poly.pdbx_strand_id
1 'polypeptide(L)'
;MSELIFYDIPGKSDASKAWSINTWNTRFALNFKGLKYKTEWVEYPDIEAVCKKIGAGPTTTKSDGVTPHYTLPVLYDPSTKAVVPDSTAIADYLDKTFPDTARLFPPGTRALYNSFADEFELAVMTPLFLLSVLATCRNLNQRSFEYFKKTRTEAYGDLESITPEGAEKTDGVWSDLERGLAKVAGWIETGGGAFLGGESPNYADIRLAAALIWGRIVLGRDSERWRRIISFDGGRWERFLDQFEPYTAVDN
;
A
#
# COMPACT_ATOMS: atom_id res chain seq x y z
N MET A 1 21.16 1.81 17.13
CA MET A 1 19.85 2.42 16.85
C MET A 1 18.79 1.57 17.53
N SER A 2 17.83 2.19 18.22
CA SER A 2 16.67 1.45 18.75
C SER A 2 15.84 0.89 17.60
N GLU A 3 15.23 -0.26 17.81
CA GLU A 3 14.29 -0.85 16.86
C GLU A 3 13.04 0.05 16.74
N LEU A 4 12.65 0.37 15.50
CA LEU A 4 11.44 1.14 15.22
C LEU A 4 10.19 0.29 15.51
N ILE A 5 9.08 0.93 15.87
CA ILE A 5 7.80 0.24 16.04
C ILE A 5 6.88 0.63 14.87
N PHE A 6 6.48 -0.35 14.09
CA PHE A 6 5.62 -0.19 12.92
C PHE A 6 4.25 -0.78 13.20
N TYR A 7 3.19 0.02 13.10
CA TYR A 7 1.83 -0.44 13.32
C TYR A 7 1.19 -0.86 11.98
N ASP A 8 0.79 -2.12 11.89
CA ASP A 8 0.23 -2.76 10.69
C ASP A 8 -1.08 -3.51 11.02
N ILE A 9 -1.83 -3.91 9.99
CA ILE A 9 -3.14 -4.57 10.11
C ILE A 9 -2.98 -6.05 9.78
N PRO A 10 -3.31 -6.97 10.70
CA PRO A 10 -3.13 -8.39 10.45
C PRO A 10 -4.15 -8.94 9.45
N GLY A 11 -3.67 -9.82 8.57
CA GLY A 11 -4.50 -10.77 7.83
C GLY A 11 -4.78 -12.03 8.63
N LYS A 12 -5.62 -12.90 8.08
CA LYS A 12 -6.14 -14.12 8.74
C LYS A 12 -5.16 -15.29 8.84
N SER A 13 -4.05 -15.23 8.11
CA SER A 13 -3.06 -16.32 8.05
C SER A 13 -1.65 -15.76 7.99
N ASP A 14 -0.66 -16.54 8.42
CA ASP A 14 0.75 -16.12 8.39
C ASP A 14 1.21 -15.77 6.97
N ALA A 15 0.76 -16.55 5.97
CA ALA A 15 1.08 -16.31 4.56
C ALA A 15 0.49 -15.01 3.99
N SER A 16 -0.52 -14.43 4.66
CA SER A 16 -1.22 -13.21 4.25
C SER A 16 -1.30 -12.15 5.34
N LYS A 17 -0.41 -12.25 6.35
CA LYS A 17 -0.41 -11.45 7.58
C LYS A 17 -0.22 -9.96 7.28
N ALA A 18 0.78 -9.61 6.46
CA ALA A 18 0.99 -8.26 5.94
C ALA A 18 0.33 -8.15 4.56
N TRP A 19 -0.71 -7.34 4.40
CA TRP A 19 -1.47 -7.29 3.14
C TRP A 19 -1.86 -5.88 2.70
N SER A 20 -2.03 -4.93 3.62
CA SER A 20 -2.57 -3.60 3.31
C SER A 20 -1.57 -2.79 2.48
N ILE A 21 -2.04 -2.19 1.39
CA ILE A 21 -1.21 -1.36 0.49
C ILE A 21 -0.48 -0.27 1.27
N ASN A 22 -1.25 0.49 2.07
CA ASN A 22 -0.73 1.66 2.77
C ASN A 22 0.36 1.28 3.77
N THR A 23 0.22 0.13 4.43
CA THR A 23 1.21 -0.35 5.38
C THR A 23 2.39 -1.01 4.67
N TRP A 24 2.17 -1.66 3.53
CA TRP A 24 3.24 -2.11 2.63
C TRP A 24 4.11 -0.98 2.11
N ASN A 25 3.57 0.22 1.86
CA ASN A 25 4.41 1.39 1.53
C ASN A 25 5.48 1.64 2.60
N THR A 26 5.09 1.62 3.89
CA THR A 26 6.01 1.80 5.01
C THR A 26 6.92 0.59 5.21
N ARG A 27 6.40 -0.63 5.11
CA ARG A 27 7.20 -1.87 5.23
C ARG A 27 8.31 -1.90 4.17
N PHE A 28 7.97 -1.60 2.92
CA PHE A 28 8.96 -1.47 1.86
C PHE A 28 9.96 -0.35 2.12
N ALA A 29 9.51 0.83 2.56
CA ALA A 29 10.42 1.93 2.89
C ALA A 29 11.43 1.54 4.00
N LEU A 30 10.98 0.82 5.03
CA LEU A 30 11.83 0.32 6.11
C LEU A 30 12.84 -0.72 5.60
N ASN A 31 12.37 -1.71 4.84
CA ASN A 31 13.20 -2.77 4.26
C ASN A 31 14.21 -2.23 3.24
N PHE A 32 13.78 -1.33 2.36
CA PHE A 32 14.60 -0.68 1.35
C PHE A 32 15.75 0.13 1.97
N LYS A 33 15.47 0.79 3.10
CA LYS A 33 16.49 1.50 3.88
C LYS A 33 17.33 0.60 4.79
N GLY A 34 17.01 -0.68 4.91
CA GLY A 34 17.68 -1.61 5.81
C GLY A 34 17.50 -1.27 7.29
N LEU A 35 16.37 -0.64 7.66
CA LEU A 35 16.09 -0.23 9.03
C LEU A 35 15.49 -1.37 9.84
N LYS A 36 15.94 -1.52 11.08
CA LYS A 36 15.37 -2.50 12.02
C LYS A 36 14.06 -2.00 12.58
N TYR A 37 13.03 -2.83 12.52
CA TYR A 37 11.73 -2.52 13.09
C TYR A 37 11.06 -3.81 13.60
N LYS A 38 10.08 -3.61 14.47
CA LYS A 38 9.11 -4.63 14.88
C LYS A 38 7.69 -4.18 14.54
N THR A 39 6.85 -5.11 14.16
CA THR A 39 5.46 -4.87 13.80
C THR A 39 4.55 -5.08 15.00
N GLU A 40 3.76 -4.06 15.33
CA GLU A 40 2.63 -4.16 16.24
C GLU A 40 1.35 -4.31 15.41
N TRP A 41 0.69 -5.46 15.54
CA TRP A 41 -0.48 -5.80 14.75
C TRP A 41 -1.75 -5.27 15.41
N VAL A 42 -2.53 -4.47 14.67
CA VAL A 42 -3.73 -3.80 15.17
C VAL A 42 -4.91 -4.10 14.25
N GLU A 43 -5.95 -4.70 14.80
CA GLU A 43 -7.21 -4.94 14.09
C GLU A 43 -7.89 -3.60 13.75
N TYR A 44 -8.58 -3.54 12.60
CA TYR A 44 -9.29 -2.35 12.14
C TYR A 44 -10.11 -1.59 13.20
N PRO A 45 -10.99 -2.24 14.00
CA PRO A 45 -11.78 -1.54 15.00
C PRO A 45 -10.96 -0.94 16.15
N ASP A 46 -9.70 -1.36 16.33
CA ASP A 46 -8.83 -0.93 17.43
C ASP A 46 -7.87 0.20 17.01
N ILE A 47 -7.73 0.49 15.71
CA ILE A 47 -6.80 1.50 15.16
C ILE A 47 -6.96 2.85 15.86
N GLU A 48 -8.20 3.36 15.95
CA GLU A 48 -8.45 4.68 16.56
C GLU A 48 -8.02 4.73 18.03
N ALA A 49 -8.32 3.68 18.80
CA ALA A 49 -7.95 3.61 20.21
C ALA A 49 -6.43 3.52 20.40
N VAL A 50 -5.75 2.70 19.59
CA VAL A 50 -4.29 2.56 19.62
C VAL A 50 -3.61 3.87 19.22
N CYS A 51 -4.03 4.49 18.11
CA CYS A 51 -3.47 5.77 17.66
C CYS A 51 -3.59 6.85 18.75
N LYS A 52 -4.77 6.99 19.37
CA LYS A 52 -4.96 7.92 20.49
C LYS A 52 -4.05 7.60 21.68
N LYS A 53 -3.90 6.32 22.04
CA LYS A 53 -3.05 5.88 23.15
C LYS A 53 -1.58 6.23 22.93
N ILE A 54 -1.10 6.11 21.70
CA ILE A 54 0.31 6.38 21.36
C ILE A 54 0.56 7.84 20.93
N GLY A 55 -0.48 8.68 20.87
CA GLY A 55 -0.37 10.08 20.47
C GLY A 55 -0.29 10.31 18.96
N ALA A 56 -0.69 9.33 18.15
CA ALA A 56 -0.78 9.49 16.70
C ALA A 56 -2.04 10.28 16.32
N GLY A 57 -1.88 11.34 15.53
CA GLY A 57 -3.00 12.12 14.99
C GLY A 57 -3.78 11.36 13.90
N PRO A 58 -5.01 11.80 13.58
CA PRO A 58 -5.76 11.30 12.43
C PRO A 58 -5.08 11.74 11.13
N THR A 59 -5.24 10.97 10.05
CA THR A 59 -4.63 11.27 8.74
C THR A 59 -5.63 11.78 7.71
N THR A 60 -6.94 11.58 7.96
CA THR A 60 -8.01 12.00 7.06
C THR A 60 -9.31 12.16 7.84
N THR A 61 -10.42 12.40 7.15
CA THR A 61 -11.77 12.40 7.70
C THR A 61 -12.56 11.17 7.23
N LYS A 62 -13.63 10.82 7.96
CA LYS A 62 -14.57 9.76 7.57
C LYS A 62 -15.43 10.23 6.39
N SER A 63 -16.34 9.38 5.93
CA SER A 63 -17.24 9.68 4.79
C SER A 63 -18.14 10.91 5.00
N ASP A 64 -18.34 11.35 6.24
CA ASP A 64 -19.04 12.60 6.56
C ASP A 64 -18.22 13.87 6.30
N GLY A 65 -16.93 13.73 5.94
CA GLY A 65 -16.01 14.82 5.64
C GLY A 65 -15.50 15.60 6.85
N VAL A 66 -15.95 15.29 8.07
CA VAL A 66 -15.66 16.09 9.27
C VAL A 66 -15.18 15.28 10.47
N THR A 67 -15.59 14.02 10.61
CA THR A 67 -15.16 13.19 11.74
C THR A 67 -13.73 12.72 11.51
N PRO A 68 -12.80 12.91 12.46
CA PRO A 68 -11.43 12.42 12.33
C PRO A 68 -11.36 10.92 12.05
N HIS A 69 -10.53 10.53 11.09
CA HIS A 69 -10.28 9.14 10.73
C HIS A 69 -8.82 8.80 10.97
N TYR A 70 -8.62 7.86 11.89
CA TYR A 70 -7.31 7.33 12.24
C TYR A 70 -7.03 6.12 11.36
N THR A 71 -5.83 6.06 10.79
CA THR A 71 -5.43 5.01 9.86
C THR A 71 -4.06 4.47 10.22
N LEU A 72 -3.74 3.31 9.63
CA LEU A 72 -2.39 2.77 9.58
C LEU A 72 -1.86 2.91 8.14
N PRO A 73 -0.55 3.08 7.94
CA PRO A 73 0.53 2.87 8.91
C PRO A 73 0.73 4.01 9.92
N VAL A 74 1.30 3.65 11.07
CA VAL A 74 1.93 4.57 12.01
C VAL A 74 3.32 4.03 12.33
N LEU A 75 4.30 4.93 12.43
CA LEU A 75 5.65 4.62 12.90
C LEU A 75 5.86 5.29 14.26
N TYR A 76 6.41 4.56 15.22
CA TYR A 76 7.00 5.13 16.43
C TYR A 76 8.49 4.87 16.44
N ASP A 77 9.27 5.94 16.61
CA ASP A 77 10.72 5.89 16.73
C ASP A 77 11.13 6.12 18.20
N PRO A 78 11.60 5.09 18.93
CA PRO A 78 12.01 5.27 20.32
C PRO A 78 13.22 6.19 20.51
N SER A 79 14.08 6.35 19.49
CA SER A 79 15.28 7.21 19.57
C SER A 79 14.92 8.68 19.62
N THR A 80 13.90 9.09 18.86
CA THR A 80 13.45 10.49 18.79
C THR A 80 12.15 10.74 19.56
N LYS A 81 11.47 9.66 19.99
CA LYS A 81 10.09 9.64 20.51
C LYS A 81 9.05 10.16 19.51
N ALA A 82 9.38 10.19 18.21
CA ALA A 82 8.46 10.63 17.19
C ALA A 82 7.36 9.58 16.97
N VAL A 83 6.13 10.05 16.82
CA VAL A 83 4.96 9.27 16.41
C VAL A 83 4.50 9.84 15.09
N VAL A 84 4.66 9.10 14.01
CA VAL A 84 4.47 9.58 12.63
C VAL A 84 3.37 8.74 11.98
N PRO A 85 2.13 9.26 11.89
CA PRO A 85 1.10 8.66 11.06
C PRO A 85 1.27 9.08 9.59
N ASP A 86 0.56 8.41 8.67
CA ASP A 86 0.61 8.60 7.21
C ASP A 86 1.88 8.03 6.54
N SER A 87 1.68 7.16 5.54
CA SER A 87 2.79 6.46 4.88
C SER A 87 3.79 7.42 4.20
N THR A 88 3.32 8.51 3.60
CA THR A 88 4.17 9.48 2.90
C THR A 88 4.94 10.34 3.90
N ALA A 89 4.28 10.79 4.97
CA ALA A 89 4.93 11.49 6.07
C ALA A 89 5.97 10.61 6.79
N ILE A 90 5.70 9.31 6.94
CA ILE A 90 6.68 8.33 7.42
C ILE A 90 7.89 8.28 6.47
N ALA A 91 7.67 8.19 5.15
CA ALA A 91 8.78 8.19 4.19
C ALA A 91 9.64 9.48 4.27
N ASP A 92 9.00 10.65 4.37
CA ASP A 92 9.68 11.94 4.58
C ASP A 92 10.49 11.94 5.90
N TYR A 93 9.90 11.42 6.98
CA TYR A 93 10.57 11.28 8.27
C TYR A 93 11.80 10.36 8.19
N LEU A 94 11.68 9.21 7.52
CA LEU A 94 12.76 8.25 7.38
C LEU A 94 13.92 8.83 6.56
N ASP A 95 13.65 9.53 5.47
CA ASP A 95 14.69 10.21 4.67
C ASP A 95 15.41 11.32 5.45
N LYS A 96 14.69 12.04 6.30
CA LYS A 96 15.27 13.07 7.16
C LYS A 96 16.10 12.50 8.30
N THR A 97 15.61 11.43 8.94
CA THR A 97 16.17 10.90 10.19
C THR A 97 17.30 9.91 9.95
N PHE A 98 17.28 9.21 8.81
CA PHE A 98 18.29 8.22 8.42
C PHE A 98 18.92 8.62 7.07
N PRO A 99 19.63 9.77 7.00
CA PRO A 99 20.13 10.33 5.75
C PRO A 99 21.22 9.50 5.06
N ASP A 100 21.86 8.59 5.80
CA ASP A 100 22.91 7.69 5.31
C ASP A 100 22.35 6.41 4.64
N THR A 101 21.02 6.28 4.58
CA THR A 101 20.32 5.17 3.90
C THR A 101 19.84 5.58 2.51
N ALA A 102 19.46 4.61 1.67
CA ALA A 102 18.93 4.86 0.32
C ALA A 102 17.75 5.84 0.34
N ARG A 103 17.76 6.86 -0.52
CA ARG A 103 16.75 7.94 -0.51
C ARG A 103 15.43 7.48 -1.11
N LEU A 104 14.33 7.74 -0.42
CA LEU A 104 12.96 7.49 -0.89
C LEU A 104 12.49 8.62 -1.82
N PHE A 105 12.86 9.85 -1.50
CA PHE A 105 12.63 11.03 -2.31
C PHE A 105 13.98 11.67 -2.70
N PRO A 106 14.51 11.35 -3.89
CA PRO A 106 15.69 12.03 -4.41
C PRO A 106 15.52 13.56 -4.42
N PRO A 107 16.61 14.35 -4.29
CA PRO A 107 16.53 15.81 -4.27
C PRO A 107 15.73 16.37 -5.46
N GLY A 108 14.80 17.28 -5.19
CA GLY A 108 13.97 17.93 -6.21
C GLY A 108 12.76 17.13 -6.71
N THR A 109 12.57 15.88 -6.27
CA THR A 109 11.48 15.02 -6.76
C THR A 109 10.20 15.06 -5.94
N ARG A 110 10.23 15.60 -4.71
CA ARG A 110 9.12 15.53 -3.75
C ARG A 110 7.81 16.16 -4.26
N ALA A 111 7.90 17.25 -5.02
CA ALA A 111 6.74 17.89 -5.62
C ALA A 111 6.17 17.08 -6.80
N LEU A 112 7.05 16.52 -7.64
CA LEU A 112 6.67 15.66 -8.76
C LEU A 112 5.97 14.39 -8.28
N TYR A 113 6.40 13.86 -7.13
CA TYR A 113 5.74 12.73 -6.49
C TYR A 113 4.26 13.00 -6.18
N ASN A 114 3.86 14.24 -5.84
CA ASN A 114 2.44 14.53 -5.59
C ASN A 114 1.60 14.37 -6.87
N SER A 115 2.09 14.87 -8.01
CA SER A 115 1.42 14.68 -9.30
C SER A 115 1.36 13.21 -9.71
N PHE A 116 2.43 12.46 -9.46
CA PHE A 116 2.41 11.01 -9.62
C PHE A 116 1.37 10.36 -8.70
N ALA A 117 1.31 10.74 -7.43
CA ALA A 117 0.44 10.14 -6.44
C ALA A 117 -1.04 10.28 -6.80
N ASP A 118 -1.47 11.47 -7.22
CA ASP A 118 -2.85 11.74 -7.63
C ASP A 118 -3.25 10.92 -8.87
N GLU A 119 -2.37 10.90 -9.88
CA GLU A 119 -2.64 10.17 -11.12
C GLU A 119 -2.57 8.66 -10.90
N PHE A 120 -1.61 8.17 -10.11
CA PHE A 120 -1.49 6.76 -9.75
C PHE A 120 -2.71 6.26 -8.97
N GLU A 121 -3.27 7.11 -8.10
CA GLU A 121 -4.48 6.79 -7.35
C GLU A 121 -5.69 6.54 -8.28
N LEU A 122 -5.87 7.41 -9.27
CA LEU A 122 -6.96 7.29 -10.25
C LEU A 122 -6.72 6.16 -11.24
N ALA A 123 -5.51 6.08 -11.81
CA ALA A 123 -5.21 5.20 -12.93
C ALA A 123 -5.01 3.73 -12.51
N VAL A 124 -4.44 3.48 -11.33
CA VAL A 124 -4.05 2.12 -10.88
C VAL A 124 -4.76 1.72 -9.60
N MET A 125 -4.70 2.55 -8.55
CA MET A 125 -5.22 2.14 -7.24
C MET A 125 -6.73 1.95 -7.23
N THR A 126 -7.48 2.88 -7.82
CA THR A 126 -8.94 2.82 -7.89
C THR A 126 -9.43 1.56 -8.61
N PRO A 127 -9.01 1.25 -9.85
CA PRO A 127 -9.46 0.03 -10.51
C PRO A 127 -8.95 -1.24 -9.82
N LEU A 128 -7.71 -1.27 -9.33
CA LEU A 128 -7.20 -2.41 -8.57
C LEU A 128 -8.02 -2.65 -7.28
N PHE A 129 -8.47 -1.58 -6.62
CA PHE A 129 -9.32 -1.67 -5.45
C PHE A 129 -10.67 -2.28 -5.74
N LEU A 130 -11.35 -1.84 -6.81
CA LEU A 130 -12.61 -2.43 -7.23
C LEU A 130 -12.45 -3.92 -7.58
N LEU A 131 -11.32 -4.33 -8.16
CA LEU A 131 -11.03 -5.73 -8.46
C LEU A 131 -10.72 -6.60 -7.22
N SER A 132 -10.29 -5.98 -6.11
CA SER A 132 -9.65 -6.68 -4.98
C SER A 132 -10.33 -6.50 -3.62
N VAL A 133 -11.30 -5.59 -3.47
CA VAL A 133 -11.88 -5.24 -2.15
C VAL A 133 -12.65 -6.39 -1.50
N LEU A 134 -13.38 -7.22 -2.25
CA LEU A 134 -14.03 -8.41 -1.68
C LEU A 134 -13.02 -9.48 -1.24
N ALA A 135 -12.01 -9.73 -2.08
CA ALA A 135 -10.93 -10.65 -1.75
C ALA A 135 -10.17 -10.17 -0.48
N THR A 136 -10.00 -8.86 -0.34
CA THR A 136 -9.47 -8.21 0.86
C THR A 136 -10.33 -8.50 2.08
N CYS A 137 -11.65 -8.33 2.01
CA CYS A 137 -12.55 -8.68 3.12
C CYS A 137 -12.30 -10.12 3.59
N ARG A 138 -12.22 -11.07 2.64
CA ARG A 138 -12.01 -12.49 2.95
C ARG A 138 -10.64 -12.80 3.54
N ASN A 139 -9.67 -11.88 3.48
CA ASN A 139 -8.36 -12.03 4.10
C ASN A 139 -8.33 -11.57 5.58
N LEU A 140 -9.40 -10.97 6.09
CA LEU A 140 -9.39 -10.37 7.44
C LEU A 140 -9.82 -11.35 8.52
N ASN A 141 -9.34 -11.11 9.74
CA ASN A 141 -9.90 -11.70 10.96
C ASN A 141 -11.34 -11.21 11.18
N GLN A 142 -12.15 -11.99 11.91
CA GLN A 142 -13.60 -11.74 12.03
C GLN A 142 -13.96 -10.29 12.41
N ARG A 143 -13.29 -9.72 13.43
CA ARG A 143 -13.54 -8.33 13.89
C ARG A 143 -13.21 -7.30 12.82
N SER A 144 -12.08 -7.48 12.14
CA SER A 144 -11.67 -6.62 11.02
C SER A 144 -12.57 -6.80 9.80
N PHE A 145 -13.02 -8.02 9.51
CA PHE A 145 -13.97 -8.30 8.43
C PHE A 145 -15.28 -7.54 8.62
N GLU A 146 -15.89 -7.63 9.81
CA GLU A 146 -17.15 -6.95 10.13
C GLU A 146 -17.01 -5.43 10.01
N TYR A 147 -15.95 -4.88 10.59
CA TYR A 147 -15.65 -3.45 10.51
C TYR A 147 -15.41 -3.00 9.06
N PHE A 148 -14.57 -3.72 8.32
CA PHE A 148 -14.19 -3.36 6.96
C PHE A 148 -15.38 -3.48 6.01
N LYS A 149 -16.14 -4.58 6.06
CA LYS A 149 -17.35 -4.76 5.24
C LYS A 149 -18.34 -3.62 5.50
N LYS A 150 -18.66 -3.33 6.76
CA LYS A 150 -19.57 -2.23 7.13
C LYS A 150 -19.09 -0.89 6.58
N THR A 151 -17.85 -0.49 6.92
CA THR A 151 -17.34 0.84 6.57
C THR A 151 -17.16 1.03 5.06
N ARG A 152 -16.79 -0.02 4.32
CA ARG A 152 -16.65 0.08 2.86
C ARG A 152 -18.01 0.03 2.18
N THR A 153 -18.98 -0.70 2.71
CA THR A 153 -20.36 -0.64 2.21
C THR A 153 -20.97 0.75 2.41
N GLU A 154 -20.72 1.39 3.55
CA GLU A 154 -21.17 2.78 3.80
C GLU A 154 -20.50 3.78 2.84
N ALA A 155 -19.23 3.57 2.48
CA ALA A 155 -18.48 4.48 1.62
C ALA A 155 -18.75 4.30 0.11
N TYR A 156 -18.92 3.05 -0.34
CA TYR A 156 -18.96 2.72 -1.77
C TYR A 156 -20.26 2.03 -2.23
N GLY A 157 -21.21 1.81 -1.33
CA GLY A 157 -22.41 1.02 -1.59
C GLY A 157 -22.16 -0.49 -1.44
N ASP A 158 -23.10 -1.31 -1.88
CA ASP A 158 -22.97 -2.77 -1.73
C ASP A 158 -21.69 -3.29 -2.42
N LEU A 159 -20.80 -3.90 -1.62
CA LEU A 159 -19.52 -4.39 -2.09
C LEU A 159 -19.68 -5.51 -3.11
N GLU A 160 -20.71 -6.33 -2.98
CA GLU A 160 -20.99 -7.42 -3.93
C GLU A 160 -21.45 -6.85 -5.28
N SER A 161 -22.13 -5.69 -5.29
CA SER A 161 -22.59 -5.00 -6.49
C SER A 161 -21.50 -4.22 -7.24
N ILE A 162 -20.45 -3.73 -6.55
CA ILE A 162 -19.38 -2.92 -7.17
C ILE A 162 -18.13 -3.73 -7.51
N THR A 163 -18.11 -5.04 -7.21
CA THR A 163 -16.94 -5.88 -7.42
C THR A 163 -17.17 -7.00 -8.43
N PRO A 164 -16.08 -7.49 -9.06
CA PRO A 164 -16.19 -8.48 -10.12
C PRO A 164 -16.69 -9.86 -9.74
N GLU A 165 -16.74 -10.20 -8.46
CA GLU A 165 -17.21 -11.52 -8.03
C GLU A 165 -18.74 -11.62 -8.01
N GLY A 166 -19.44 -10.48 -8.12
CA GLY A 166 -20.91 -10.41 -8.18
C GLY A 166 -21.49 -9.96 -9.53
N ALA A 167 -20.67 -9.52 -10.50
CA ALA A 167 -21.15 -8.99 -11.79
C ALA A 167 -20.41 -9.59 -13.00
N GLU A 168 -21.16 -10.07 -13.99
CA GLU A 168 -20.65 -10.50 -15.32
C GLU A 168 -19.94 -9.38 -16.13
N LYS A 169 -19.77 -8.17 -15.60
CA LYS A 169 -19.30 -6.99 -16.35
C LYS A 169 -18.11 -6.31 -15.71
N THR A 170 -16.93 -6.91 -15.82
CA THR A 170 -15.70 -6.34 -15.23
C THR A 170 -14.62 -6.00 -16.24
N ASP A 171 -14.91 -6.25 -17.51
CA ASP A 171 -14.02 -5.93 -18.63
C ASP A 171 -13.66 -4.44 -18.64
N GLY A 172 -14.59 -3.56 -18.26
CA GLY A 172 -14.31 -2.13 -18.11
C GLY A 172 -13.24 -1.84 -17.05
N VAL A 173 -13.42 -2.35 -15.82
CA VAL A 173 -12.48 -2.12 -14.71
C VAL A 173 -11.11 -2.76 -14.99
N TRP A 174 -11.09 -3.94 -15.60
CA TRP A 174 -9.85 -4.57 -16.06
C TRP A 174 -9.16 -3.72 -17.13
N SER A 175 -9.91 -3.24 -18.13
CA SER A 175 -9.36 -2.34 -19.15
C SER A 175 -8.82 -1.06 -18.53
N ASP A 176 -9.45 -0.54 -17.48
CA ASP A 176 -9.00 0.65 -16.77
C ASP A 176 -7.67 0.40 -16.04
N LEU A 177 -7.55 -0.73 -15.32
CA LEU A 177 -6.29 -1.12 -14.67
C LEU A 177 -5.17 -1.33 -15.70
N GLU A 178 -5.44 -2.04 -16.80
CA GLU A 178 -4.46 -2.28 -17.86
C GLU A 178 -3.98 -0.96 -18.50
N ARG A 179 -4.90 -0.01 -18.75
CA ARG A 179 -4.52 1.33 -19.24
C ARG A 179 -3.70 2.11 -18.22
N GLY A 180 -4.04 2.02 -16.93
CA GLY A 180 -3.28 2.67 -15.86
C GLY A 180 -1.86 2.11 -15.74
N LEU A 181 -1.72 0.79 -15.74
CA LEU A 181 -0.42 0.13 -15.75
C LEU A 181 0.39 0.50 -17.00
N ALA A 182 -0.22 0.48 -18.19
CA ALA A 182 0.46 0.91 -19.42
C ALA A 182 0.92 2.38 -19.36
N LYS A 183 0.15 3.26 -18.72
CA LYS A 183 0.54 4.66 -18.48
C LYS A 183 1.78 4.75 -17.59
N VAL A 184 1.83 3.97 -16.50
CA VAL A 184 3.00 3.88 -15.63
C VAL A 184 4.22 3.33 -16.38
N ALA A 185 4.04 2.32 -17.23
CA ALA A 185 5.11 1.78 -18.07
C ALA A 185 5.71 2.86 -18.99
N GLY A 186 4.85 3.68 -19.62
CA GLY A 186 5.30 4.81 -20.45
C GLY A 186 6.11 5.86 -19.67
N TRP A 187 5.80 6.08 -18.40
CA TRP A 187 6.61 6.97 -17.55
C TRP A 187 7.99 6.40 -17.24
N ILE A 188 8.08 5.10 -16.91
CA ILE A 188 9.35 4.41 -16.67
C ILE A 188 10.22 4.47 -17.93
N GLU A 189 9.63 4.19 -19.10
CA GLU A 189 10.32 4.25 -20.39
C GLU A 189 10.83 5.66 -20.73
N THR A 190 10.01 6.69 -20.48
CA THR A 190 10.41 8.09 -20.66
C THR A 190 11.58 8.46 -19.75
N GLY A 191 11.62 7.90 -18.54
CA GLY A 191 12.73 8.08 -17.59
C GLY A 191 14.02 7.34 -17.99
N GLY A 192 13.96 6.40 -18.95
CA GLY A 192 15.13 5.68 -19.47
C GLY A 192 15.74 4.66 -18.51
N GLY A 193 15.01 4.26 -17.45
CA GLY A 193 15.48 3.35 -16.41
C GLY A 193 14.58 2.13 -16.20
N ALA A 194 14.89 1.33 -15.17
CA ALA A 194 14.05 0.20 -14.76
C ALA A 194 12.89 0.63 -13.83
N PHE A 195 12.99 1.85 -13.28
CA PHE A 195 12.12 2.40 -12.26
C PHE A 195 11.70 3.83 -12.62
N LEU A 196 10.65 4.34 -11.97
CA LEU A 196 10.30 5.77 -11.96
C LEU A 196 11.43 6.62 -11.34
N GLY A 197 12.22 6.03 -10.45
CA GLY A 197 13.47 6.60 -9.93
C GLY A 197 14.68 6.51 -10.89
N GLY A 198 14.52 5.99 -12.11
CA GLY A 198 15.60 5.76 -13.06
C GLY A 198 16.28 4.41 -12.83
N GLU A 199 17.57 4.43 -12.45
CA GLU A 199 18.35 3.21 -12.23
C GLU A 199 18.04 2.52 -10.89
N SER A 200 17.58 3.28 -9.89
CA SER A 200 17.23 2.77 -8.55
C SER A 200 15.79 3.12 -8.20
N PRO A 201 15.08 2.26 -7.44
CA PRO A 201 13.71 2.55 -7.05
C PRO A 201 13.63 3.71 -6.07
N ASN A 202 12.54 4.47 -6.13
CA ASN A 202 12.19 5.52 -5.19
C ASN A 202 10.82 5.25 -4.53
N TYR A 203 10.26 6.21 -3.81
CA TYR A 203 8.97 6.02 -3.13
C TYR A 203 7.78 5.81 -4.09
N ALA A 204 7.82 6.34 -5.31
CA ALA A 204 6.81 6.08 -6.34
C ALA A 204 6.83 4.60 -6.76
N ASP A 205 8.03 4.05 -6.96
CA ASP A 205 8.20 2.62 -7.25
C ASP A 205 7.74 1.74 -6.09
N ILE A 206 8.02 2.16 -4.84
CA ILE A 206 7.51 1.48 -3.63
C ILE A 206 5.98 1.45 -3.61
N ARG A 207 5.29 2.55 -3.96
CA ARG A 207 3.82 2.56 -4.04
C ARG A 207 3.28 1.61 -5.08
N LEU A 208 3.93 1.54 -6.24
CA LEU A 208 3.58 0.57 -7.28
C LEU A 208 3.79 -0.86 -6.80
N ALA A 209 4.94 -1.15 -6.19
CA ALA A 209 5.24 -2.47 -5.64
C ALA A 209 4.24 -2.88 -4.54
N ALA A 210 3.88 -1.96 -3.65
CA ALA A 210 2.89 -2.20 -2.59
C ALA A 210 1.50 -2.53 -3.15
N ALA A 211 1.08 -1.84 -4.21
CA ALA A 211 -0.17 -2.13 -4.92
C ALA A 211 -0.16 -3.55 -5.52
N LEU A 212 0.91 -3.91 -6.22
CA LEU A 212 1.06 -5.24 -6.84
C LEU A 212 1.14 -6.35 -5.79
N ILE A 213 1.90 -6.15 -4.69
CA ILE A 213 1.95 -7.12 -3.58
C ILE A 213 0.58 -7.31 -2.95
N TRP A 214 -0.16 -6.24 -2.71
CA TRP A 214 -1.51 -6.36 -2.18
C TRP A 214 -2.38 -7.24 -3.08
N GLY A 215 -2.40 -6.96 -4.39
CA GLY A 215 -3.10 -7.78 -5.37
C GLY A 215 -2.70 -9.25 -5.30
N ARG A 216 -1.39 -9.55 -5.27
CA ARG A 216 -0.87 -10.92 -5.12
C ARG A 216 -1.40 -11.62 -3.88
N ILE A 217 -1.39 -10.92 -2.75
CA ILE A 217 -1.74 -11.49 -1.44
C ILE A 217 -3.24 -11.76 -1.35
N VAL A 218 -4.08 -10.78 -1.71
CA VAL A 218 -5.53 -10.91 -1.51
C VAL A 218 -6.22 -11.70 -2.60
N LEU A 219 -5.76 -11.62 -3.86
CA LEU A 219 -6.31 -12.42 -4.96
C LEU A 219 -5.76 -13.86 -4.93
N GLY A 220 -4.58 -14.06 -4.35
CA GLY A 220 -3.88 -15.34 -4.29
C GLY A 220 -2.96 -15.56 -5.49
N ARG A 221 -1.76 -16.08 -5.22
CA ARG A 221 -0.66 -16.24 -6.19
C ARG A 221 -1.01 -17.12 -7.40
N ASP A 222 -1.89 -18.09 -7.23
CA ASP A 222 -2.26 -19.03 -8.30
C ASP A 222 -3.56 -18.64 -9.03
N SER A 223 -4.20 -17.54 -8.60
CA SER A 223 -5.46 -17.09 -9.19
C SER A 223 -5.30 -16.61 -10.62
N GLU A 224 -6.34 -16.81 -11.44
CA GLU A 224 -6.39 -16.29 -12.81
C GLU A 224 -6.31 -14.76 -12.83
N ARG A 225 -6.95 -14.09 -11.85
CA ARG A 225 -6.90 -12.63 -11.71
C ARG A 225 -5.49 -12.12 -11.47
N TRP A 226 -4.75 -12.73 -10.54
CA TRP A 226 -3.36 -12.35 -10.30
C TRP A 226 -2.51 -12.60 -11.55
N ARG A 227 -2.65 -13.77 -12.18
CA ARG A 227 -1.94 -14.10 -13.43
C ARG A 227 -2.22 -13.08 -14.54
N ARG A 228 -3.46 -12.59 -14.69
CA ARG A 228 -3.79 -11.52 -15.64
C ARG A 228 -3.01 -10.23 -15.35
N ILE A 229 -2.93 -9.81 -14.09
CA ILE A 229 -2.19 -8.59 -13.69
C ILE A 229 -0.71 -8.73 -14.04
N ILE A 230 -0.06 -9.82 -13.62
CA ILE A 230 1.40 -9.95 -13.76
C ILE A 230 1.87 -10.27 -15.16
N SER A 231 1.04 -10.90 -16.00
CA SER A 231 1.37 -11.23 -17.39
C SER A 231 1.14 -10.06 -18.36
N PHE A 232 0.42 -9.02 -17.92
CA PHE A 232 0.17 -7.82 -18.72
C PHE A 232 1.48 -7.15 -19.15
N ASP A 233 1.44 -6.50 -20.31
CA ASP A 233 2.59 -5.85 -20.96
C ASP A 233 3.82 -6.79 -21.08
N GLY A 234 3.58 -8.02 -21.53
CA GLY A 234 4.61 -9.02 -21.74
C GLY A 234 5.33 -9.43 -20.45
N GLY A 235 4.60 -9.51 -19.33
CA GLY A 235 5.17 -9.88 -18.02
C GLY A 235 5.97 -8.77 -17.34
N ARG A 236 5.78 -7.50 -17.71
CA ARG A 236 6.55 -6.38 -17.13
C ARG A 236 6.39 -6.31 -15.62
N TRP A 237 5.17 -6.45 -15.13
CA TRP A 237 4.86 -6.24 -13.70
C TRP A 237 5.35 -7.39 -12.83
N GLU A 238 5.46 -8.60 -13.38
CA GLU A 238 6.20 -9.71 -12.75
C GLU A 238 7.66 -9.31 -12.55
N ARG A 239 8.36 -8.95 -13.64
CA ARG A 239 9.78 -8.56 -13.59
C ARG A 239 10.01 -7.36 -12.68
N PHE A 240 9.12 -6.38 -12.70
CA PHE A 240 9.19 -5.22 -11.79
C PHE A 240 9.10 -5.67 -10.34
N LEU A 241 8.14 -6.53 -10.00
CA LEU A 241 7.95 -6.99 -8.63
C LEU A 241 9.09 -7.89 -8.14
N ASP A 242 9.71 -8.67 -9.04
CA ASP A 242 10.89 -9.48 -8.73
C ASP A 242 12.06 -8.60 -8.24
N GLN A 243 12.22 -7.38 -8.78
CA GLN A 243 13.24 -6.43 -8.28
C GLN A 243 12.98 -5.99 -6.82
N PHE A 244 11.75 -6.14 -6.32
CA PHE A 244 11.37 -5.80 -4.95
C PHE A 244 11.45 -6.97 -3.97
N GLU A 245 11.70 -8.20 -4.43
CA GLU A 245 11.81 -9.39 -3.56
C GLU A 245 12.78 -9.21 -2.38
N PRO A 246 13.96 -8.59 -2.52
CA PRO A 246 14.87 -8.36 -1.39
C PRO A 246 14.25 -7.50 -0.27
N TYR A 247 13.19 -6.75 -0.58
CA TYR A 247 12.52 -5.81 0.33
C TYR A 247 11.16 -6.32 0.84
N THR A 248 10.81 -7.60 0.62
CA THR A 248 9.51 -8.15 1.04
C THR A 248 9.52 -8.82 2.42
N ALA A 249 10.58 -8.61 3.22
CA ALA A 249 10.67 -9.21 4.53
C ALA A 249 9.49 -8.80 5.44
N VAL A 250 8.87 -9.80 6.07
CA VAL A 250 7.90 -9.64 7.14
C VAL A 250 8.53 -10.21 8.39
N ASP A 251 8.65 -9.38 9.42
CA ASP A 251 9.14 -9.74 10.74
C ASP A 251 8.14 -10.67 11.46
N ASN A 252 8.69 -11.63 12.21
CA ASN A 252 7.92 -12.68 12.86
C ASN A 252 7.11 -12.16 14.05
#